data_AF-A0A1V3XME4-F1
#
_entry.id   AF-A0A1V3XME4-F1
#
_cell.length_a   1.000
_cell.length_b   1.000
_cell.length_c   1.000
_cell.angle_alpha   90.00
_cell.angle_beta   90.00
_cell.angle_gamma   90.00
#
_symmetry.space_group_name_H-M   'P 1'
#
loop_
_entity.id
_entity.type
_entity.pdbx_description
1 polymer ?
#
loop_
_entity_poly.entity_id
_entity_poly.type
_entity_poly.pdbx_seq_one_letter_code
_entity_poly.pdbx_strand_id
1 'polypeptide(L)'
;MLIDPAHDFGKNTFHGLMLLRHVDDLVKTGWPVLMALSNKDFIGETLGVDVTQRLEGTLAATALAAAAGARMFRVHQVAATRRVLEMVASIQGTRPPARTVRGLA
;
A
#
# COMPACT_ATOMS: atom_id res chain seq x y z
N MET A 1 -3.32 -20.49 0.95
CA MET A 1 -2.75 -19.81 2.12
C MET A 1 -2.31 -18.40 1.72
N LEU A 2 -2.23 -17.46 2.65
CA LEU A 2 -1.79 -16.07 2.43
C LEU A 2 -0.83 -15.65 3.53
N ILE A 3 0.04 -14.66 3.27
CA ILE A 3 0.93 -14.06 4.26
C ILE A 3 0.37 -12.70 4.67
N ASP A 4 0.22 -12.46 5.98
CA ASP A 4 -0.03 -11.13 6.56
C ASP A 4 1.07 -10.85 7.61
N PRO A 5 1.94 -9.83 7.41
CA PRO A 5 3.00 -9.51 8.36
C PRO A 5 2.49 -8.82 9.65
N ALA A 6 1.19 -8.56 9.76
CA ALA A 6 0.51 -8.04 10.95
C ALA A 6 1.14 -6.74 11.48
N HIS A 7 0.95 -5.64 10.72
CA HIS A 7 1.40 -4.30 11.13
C HIS A 7 0.74 -3.89 12.46
N ASP A 8 1.54 -3.31 13.35
CA ASP A 8 1.20 -2.86 14.71
C ASP A 8 0.77 -3.97 15.69
N PHE A 9 0.97 -5.25 15.36
CA PHE A 9 0.82 -6.34 16.33
C PHE A 9 2.12 -6.55 17.11
N GLY A 10 2.24 -5.88 18.26
CA GLY A 10 3.44 -5.92 19.11
C GLY A 10 4.68 -5.28 18.45
N LYS A 11 4.47 -4.48 17.40
CA LYS A 11 5.52 -3.84 16.60
C LYS A 11 5.46 -2.34 16.81
N ASN A 12 6.63 -1.71 16.97
CA ASN A 12 6.74 -0.26 16.99
C ASN A 12 6.81 0.29 15.56
N THR A 13 6.85 1.62 15.43
CA THR A 13 6.93 2.31 14.14
C THR A 13 8.14 1.90 13.31
N PHE A 14 9.32 1.71 13.90
CA PHE A 14 10.50 1.25 13.17
C PHE A 14 10.29 -0.14 12.55
N HIS A 15 9.68 -1.07 13.29
CA HIS A 15 9.34 -2.38 12.76
C HIS A 15 8.31 -2.30 11.62
N GLY A 16 7.29 -1.42 11.74
CA GLY A 16 6.31 -1.19 10.68
C GLY A 16 6.94 -0.66 9.39
N LEU A 17 7.83 0.33 9.51
CA LEU A 17 8.57 0.87 8.37
C LEU A 17 9.52 -0.17 7.75
N MET A 18 10.20 -0.97 8.57
CA MET A 18 11.06 -2.06 8.11
C MET A 18 10.29 -3.11 7.32
N LEU A 19 9.09 -3.51 7.77
CA LEU A 19 8.24 -4.43 7.03
C LEU A 19 7.91 -3.90 5.63
N LEU A 20 7.58 -2.61 5.52
CA LEU A 20 7.31 -1.97 4.22
C LEU A 20 8.53 -1.92 3.31
N ARG A 21 9.73 -1.69 3.87
CA ARG A 21 10.99 -1.68 3.11
C ARG A 21 11.35 -3.05 2.52
N HIS A 22 10.90 -4.13 3.16
CA HIS A 22 11.23 -5.52 2.81
C HIS A 22 9.99 -6.34 2.39
N VAL A 23 8.94 -5.69 1.86
CA VAL A 23 7.75 -6.40 1.36
C VAL A 23 8.12 -7.38 0.25
N ASP A 24 9.08 -7.04 -0.58
CA ASP A 24 9.55 -7.87 -1.68
C ASP A 24 10.10 -9.22 -1.19
N ASP A 25 10.73 -9.27 -0.02
CA ASP A 25 11.21 -10.52 0.58
C ASP A 25 10.05 -11.46 0.94
N LEU A 26 8.91 -10.91 1.39
CA LEU A 26 7.69 -11.69 1.62
C LEU A 26 7.08 -12.15 0.29
N VAL A 27 7.07 -11.29 -0.72
CA VAL A 27 6.51 -11.62 -2.05
C VAL A 27 7.34 -12.70 -2.75
N LYS A 28 8.67 -12.71 -2.59
CA LYS A 28 9.59 -13.71 -3.16
C LYS A 28 9.32 -15.13 -2.65
N THR A 29 8.57 -15.31 -1.56
CA THR A 29 8.12 -16.63 -1.10
C THR A 29 7.14 -17.31 -2.06
N GLY A 30 6.57 -16.56 -3.01
CA GLY A 30 5.58 -17.04 -3.98
C GLY A 30 4.14 -17.04 -3.45
N TRP A 31 3.93 -16.80 -2.16
CA TRP A 31 2.59 -16.71 -1.58
C TRP A 31 2.01 -15.29 -1.74
N PRO A 32 0.69 -15.15 -1.93
CA PRO A 32 0.06 -13.83 -1.93
C PRO A 32 0.21 -13.13 -0.58
N VAL A 33 0.67 -11.88 -0.61
CA VAL A 33 0.84 -11.03 0.57
C VAL A 33 -0.36 -10.08 0.72
N LEU A 34 -0.95 -10.07 1.92
CA LEU A 34 -1.99 -9.15 2.36
C LEU A 34 -1.38 -8.04 3.22
N MET A 35 -1.76 -6.79 2.94
CA MET A 35 -1.29 -5.62 3.67
C MET A 35 -2.45 -4.87 4.33
N ALA A 36 -2.40 -4.77 5.66
CA ALA A 36 -3.37 -4.03 6.47
C ALA A 36 -2.73 -2.76 7.07
N LEU A 37 -2.61 -1.72 6.24
CA LEU A 37 -1.89 -0.48 6.57
C LEU A 37 -2.80 0.68 7.01
N SER A 38 -4.10 0.59 6.71
CA SER A 38 -5.02 1.73 6.82
C SER A 38 -5.18 2.22 8.25
N ASN A 39 -4.93 3.53 8.45
CA ASN A 39 -5.04 4.26 9.72
C ASN A 39 -4.15 3.74 10.86
N LYS A 40 -3.12 2.97 10.53
CA LYS A 40 -2.17 2.39 11.49
C LYS A 40 -1.31 3.45 12.19
N ASP A 41 -0.85 3.12 13.39
CA ASP A 41 -0.13 4.05 14.26
C ASP A 41 1.23 4.41 13.67
N PHE A 42 1.91 3.47 13.02
CA PHE A 42 3.18 3.78 12.36
C PHE A 42 3.09 4.92 11.34
N ILE A 43 1.91 5.13 10.72
CA ILE A 43 1.69 6.25 9.79
C ILE A 43 1.57 7.56 10.57
N GLY A 44 0.74 7.56 11.61
CA GLY A 44 0.52 8.74 12.45
C GLY A 44 1.79 9.18 13.16
N GLU A 45 2.52 8.23 13.76
CA GLU A 45 3.80 8.48 14.43
C GLU A 45 4.88 8.95 13.45
N THR A 46 4.95 8.38 12.24
CA THR A 46 5.95 8.79 11.23
C THR A 46 5.71 10.22 10.74
N LEU A 47 4.44 10.63 10.57
CA LEU A 47 4.08 11.92 9.98
C LEU A 47 3.72 13.00 11.02
N GLY A 48 3.58 12.63 12.29
CA GLY A 48 3.14 13.53 13.36
C GLY A 48 1.68 13.96 13.22
N VAL A 49 0.78 13.05 12.80
CA VAL A 49 -0.62 13.36 12.50
C VAL A 49 -1.61 12.42 13.19
N ASP A 50 -2.80 12.96 13.49
CA ASP A 50 -3.91 12.22 14.09
C ASP A 50 -4.57 11.25 13.10
N VAL A 51 -5.35 10.30 13.63
CA VAL A 51 -5.98 9.22 12.85
C VAL A 51 -6.80 9.69 11.66
N THR A 52 -7.44 10.86 11.75
CA THR A 52 -8.27 11.45 10.69
C THR A 52 -7.44 12.03 9.54
N GLN A 53 -6.14 12.23 9.75
CA GLN A 53 -5.20 12.84 8.80
C GLN A 53 -4.18 11.83 8.25
N ARG A 54 -4.38 10.52 8.49
CA ARG A 54 -3.48 9.45 8.04
C ARG A 54 -3.73 8.98 6.61
N LEU A 55 -4.65 9.60 5.86
CA LEU A 55 -5.06 9.11 4.54
C LEU A 55 -3.90 9.17 3.55
N GLU A 56 -3.22 10.30 3.41
CA GLU A 56 -2.12 10.50 2.48
C GLU A 56 -0.98 9.50 2.74
N GLY A 57 -0.60 9.35 4.02
CA GLY A 57 0.41 8.37 4.43
C GLY A 57 -0.01 6.92 4.16
N THR A 58 -1.29 6.58 4.41
CA THR A 58 -1.85 5.26 4.08
C THR A 58 -1.78 4.97 2.60
N LEU A 59 -2.15 5.93 1.76
CA LEU A 59 -2.15 5.79 0.30
C LEU A 59 -0.72 5.67 -0.23
N ALA A 60 0.23 6.44 0.30
CA ALA A 60 1.65 6.33 -0.05
C ALA A 60 2.23 4.95 0.30
N ALA A 61 2.00 4.48 1.53
CA ALA A 61 2.44 3.15 1.96
C ALA A 61 1.80 2.03 1.13
N THR A 62 0.51 2.17 0.80
CA THR A 62 -0.20 1.22 -0.07
C THR A 62 0.38 1.19 -1.48
N ALA A 63 0.71 2.35 -2.06
CA ALA A 63 1.30 2.44 -3.39
C ALA A 63 2.64 1.70 -3.45
N LEU A 64 3.51 1.91 -2.46
CA LEU A 64 4.81 1.24 -2.37
C LEU A 64 4.67 -0.27 -2.17
N ALA A 65 3.78 -0.70 -1.28
CA ALA A 65 3.53 -2.14 -1.06
C ALA A 65 2.96 -2.82 -2.32
N ALA A 66 2.06 -2.16 -3.04
CA ALA A 66 1.54 -2.66 -4.32
C ALA A 66 2.64 -2.73 -5.38
N ALA A 67 3.48 -1.70 -5.48
CA ALA A 67 4.60 -1.68 -6.40
C ALA A 67 5.61 -2.80 -6.11
N ALA A 68 5.81 -3.14 -4.83
CA ALA A 68 6.65 -4.25 -4.37
C ALA A 68 6.00 -5.64 -4.56
N GLY A 69 4.75 -5.71 -5.04
CA GLY A 69 4.10 -6.97 -5.42
C GLY A 69 3.09 -7.52 -4.40
N ALA A 70 2.74 -6.78 -3.34
CA ALA A 70 1.63 -7.17 -2.47
C ALA A 70 0.30 -7.24 -3.26
N ARG A 71 -0.54 -8.22 -2.94
CA ARG A 71 -1.68 -8.62 -3.79
C ARG A 71 -3.05 -8.36 -3.18
N MET A 72 -3.12 -8.15 -1.87
CA MET A 72 -4.38 -7.90 -1.17
C MET A 72 -4.21 -6.77 -0.15
N PHE A 73 -5.22 -5.91 -0.04
CA PHE A 73 -5.18 -4.74 0.85
C PHE A 73 -6.44 -4.67 1.69
N ARG A 74 -6.28 -4.61 3.02
CA ARG A 74 -7.38 -4.34 3.95
C ARG A 74 -7.38 -2.85 4.29
N VAL A 75 -8.46 -2.16 3.93
CA VAL A 75 -8.55 -0.70 4.04
C VAL A 75 -9.92 -0.21 4.49
N HIS A 76 -9.94 0.98 5.10
CA HIS A 76 -11.18 1.70 5.43
C HIS A 76 -11.66 2.55 4.24
N GLN A 77 -10.76 3.26 3.56
CA GLN A 77 -11.10 4.13 2.42
C GLN A 77 -10.94 3.39 1.08
N VAL A 78 -11.93 2.56 0.74
CA VAL A 78 -11.91 1.68 -0.44
C VAL A 78 -11.73 2.44 -1.76
N ALA A 79 -12.50 3.49 -1.98
CA ALA A 79 -12.49 4.22 -3.26
C ALA A 79 -11.13 4.88 -3.55
N ALA A 80 -10.53 5.53 -2.54
CA ALA A 80 -9.22 6.17 -2.67
C ALA A 80 -8.11 5.12 -2.88
N THR A 81 -8.13 4.05 -2.09
CA THR A 81 -7.17 2.93 -2.21
C THR A 81 -7.23 2.30 -3.59
N ARG A 82 -8.43 2.01 -4.11
CA ARG A 82 -8.61 1.44 -5.44
C ARG A 82 -7.95 2.31 -6.51
N ARG A 83 -8.16 3.63 -6.48
CA ARG A 83 -7.54 4.55 -7.45
C ARG A 83 -6.02 4.51 -7.39
N VAL A 84 -5.44 4.41 -6.19
CA VAL A 84 -3.98 4.24 -6.03
C VAL A 84 -3.51 2.93 -6.66
N LEU A 85 -4.18 1.80 -6.38
CA LEU A 85 -3.81 0.51 -6.95
C LEU A 85 -3.93 0.49 -8.48
N GLU A 86 -5.00 1.10 -9.02
CA GLU A 86 -5.17 1.23 -10.47
C GLU A 86 -4.09 2.11 -11.11
N MET A 87 -3.68 3.20 -10.44
CA MET A 87 -2.59 4.06 -10.89
C MET A 87 -1.24 3.34 -10.87
N VAL A 88 -0.91 2.63 -9.78
CA VAL A 88 0.32 1.81 -9.69
C VAL A 88 0.34 0.76 -10.81
N ALA A 89 -0.75 0.01 -11.00
CA ALA A 89 -0.85 -0.97 -12.07
C ALA A 89 -0.65 -0.34 -13.46
N SER A 90 -1.15 0.89 -13.65
CA SER A 90 -1.01 1.61 -14.92
C SER A 90 0.43 2.10 -15.15
N ILE A 91 1.11 2.59 -14.11
CA ILE A 91 2.54 2.96 -14.16
C ILE A 91 3.40 1.73 -14.47
N GLN A 92 3.08 0.57 -13.90
CA GLN A 92 3.78 -0.69 -14.14
C GLN A 92 3.43 -1.35 -15.48
N GLY A 93 2.48 -0.79 -16.25
CA GLY A 93 2.07 -1.33 -17.55
C GLY A 93 1.22 -2.60 -17.47
N THR A 94 0.73 -2.99 -16.29
CA THR A 94 -0.15 -4.16 -16.12
C THR A 94 -1.63 -3.81 -16.32
N ARG A 95 -1.95 -2.52 -16.43
CA ARG A 95 -3.28 -2.00 -16.73
C ARG A 95 -3.18 -0.83 -17.72
N PRO A 96 -3.97 -0.80 -18.81
CA PRO A 96 -4.01 0.36 -19.68
C PRO A 96 -4.74 1.54 -19.00
N PRO A 97 -4.40 2.80 -19.36
CA PRO A 97 -5.17 3.96 -18.91
C PRO A 97 -6.63 3.84 -19.38
N ALA A 98 -7.57 4.35 -18.57
CA ALA A 98 -8.99 4.28 -18.93
C ALA A 98 -9.33 5.09 -20.20
N ARG A 99 -8.59 6.17 -20.47
CA ARG A 99 -8.73 7.04 -21.64
C ARG A 99 -7.39 7.72 -21.97
N THR A 100 -7.10 7.92 -23.25
CA THR A 100 -5.93 8.66 -23.77
C THR A 100 -6.41 9.73 -24.75
N VAL A 101 -6.88 10.88 -24.24
CA VAL A 101 -7.53 11.92 -25.08
C VAL A 101 -6.60 13.07 -25.42
N ARG A 102 -5.61 13.38 -24.56
CA ARG A 102 -4.67 14.49 -24.77
C ARG A 102 -3.54 14.07 -25.72
N GLY A 103 -3.14 14.95 -26.64
CA GLY A 103 -1.98 14.75 -27.53
C GLY A 103 -2.22 13.89 -28.77
N LEU A 104 -3.49 13.63 -29.13
CA LEU A 104 -3.90 12.92 -30.35
C LEU A 104 -4.63 13.84 -31.36
N ALA A 105 -4.30 15.14 -31.35
CA ALA A 105 -4.80 16.13 -32.30
C ALA A 105 -3.67 16.60 -33.21
#